data_AF-A0A3A5J0I1-F1
#
_entry.id   AF-A0A3A5J0I1-F1
#
_cell.length_a   1.000
_cell.length_b   1.000
_cell.length_c   1.000
_cell.angle_alpha   90.00
_cell.angle_beta   90.00
_cell.angle_gamma   90.00
#
_symmetry.space_group_name_H-M   'P 1'
#
loop_
_entity.id
_entity.type
_entity.pdbx_description
1 polymer ?
#
loop_
_entity_poly.entity_id
_entity_poly.type
_entity_poly.pdbx_seq_one_letter_code
_entity_poly.pdbx_strand_id
1 'polypeptide(L)'
;MVLREGAQDFFWKAGIQELDAQEIALDIHHIFPSYWCETQGIPVKQYDNIIINKTPISYKANRKIGGDAPSHYLQKIQNDPQVQMGDAEMDTILASHCVPAARLRENDFHGFIDARRRLLLGLIQEVMGKRIAENDVAA
;
A
#
# COMPACT_ATOMS: atom_id res chain seq x y z
N MET A 1 -3.11 -0.96 -12.77
CA MET A 1 -4.31 -1.35 -12.00
C MET A 1 -4.58 -0.37 -10.86
N VAL A 2 -3.69 -0.21 -9.86
CA VAL A 2 -3.80 0.87 -8.85
C VAL A 2 -3.75 2.28 -9.48
N LEU A 3 -2.94 2.44 -10.53
CA LEU A 3 -2.88 3.68 -11.31
C LEU A 3 -4.18 4.08 -12.03
N ARG A 4 -5.15 3.17 -12.24
CA ARG A 4 -6.39 3.46 -13.00
C ARG A 4 -7.54 3.96 -12.12
N GLU A 5 -7.47 3.74 -10.82
CA GLU A 5 -8.51 4.06 -9.82
C GLU A 5 -8.28 5.41 -9.12
N GLY A 6 -7.25 6.17 -9.51
CA GLY A 6 -6.95 7.46 -8.89
C GLY A 6 -6.23 7.34 -7.54
N ALA A 7 -5.37 6.33 -7.38
CA ALA A 7 -4.54 6.17 -6.20
C ALA A 7 -3.81 7.47 -5.86
N GLN A 8 -3.95 7.94 -4.61
CA GLN A 8 -3.40 9.20 -4.14
C GLN A 8 -2.09 8.98 -3.38
N ASP A 9 -1.15 9.92 -3.47
CA ASP A 9 0.10 9.83 -2.74
C ASP A 9 -0.07 10.16 -1.25
N PHE A 10 0.59 9.41 -0.38
CA PHE A 10 0.55 9.57 1.08
C PHE A 10 1.07 10.93 1.57
N PHE A 11 1.89 11.61 0.78
CA PHE A 11 2.52 12.87 1.15
C PHE A 11 1.86 14.07 0.46
N TRP A 12 1.64 13.99 -0.84
CA TRP A 12 1.15 15.12 -1.63
C TRP A 12 -0.38 15.24 -1.67
N LYS A 13 -1.13 14.24 -1.19
CA LYS A 13 -2.60 14.16 -1.28
C LYS A 13 -3.15 14.29 -2.72
N ALA A 14 -2.28 14.16 -3.71
CA ALA A 14 -2.59 14.29 -5.13
C ALA A 14 -2.60 12.90 -5.78
N GLY A 15 -3.33 12.76 -6.88
CA GLY A 15 -3.36 11.52 -7.65
C GLY A 15 -1.97 11.17 -8.16
N ILE A 16 -1.58 9.89 -8.09
CA ILE A 16 -0.28 9.41 -8.57
C ILE A 16 -0.10 9.71 -10.06
N GLN A 17 -1.17 9.63 -10.86
CA GLN A 17 -1.13 10.05 -12.26
C GLN A 17 -0.82 11.55 -12.43
N GLU A 18 -1.30 12.39 -11.51
CA GLU A 18 -1.08 13.83 -11.53
C GLU A 18 0.35 14.17 -11.13
N LEU A 19 0.91 13.42 -10.18
CA LEU A 19 2.32 13.52 -9.79
C LEU A 19 3.26 13.02 -10.88
N ASP A 20 2.92 11.91 -11.55
CA ASP A 20 3.67 11.39 -12.71
C ASP A 20 3.68 12.43 -13.85
N ALA A 21 2.52 13.05 -14.12
CA ALA A 21 2.40 14.13 -15.10
C ALA A 21 3.15 15.42 -14.71
N GLN A 22 3.44 15.61 -13.42
CA GLN A 22 4.26 16.70 -12.88
C GLN A 22 5.76 16.33 -12.78
N GLU A 23 6.18 15.21 -13.37
CA GLU A 23 7.56 14.68 -13.30
C GLU A 23 8.05 14.43 -11.86
N ILE A 24 7.13 14.23 -10.92
CA ILE A 24 7.48 13.88 -9.54
C ILE A 24 7.84 12.40 -9.54
N ALA A 25 9.11 12.10 -9.25
CA ALA A 25 9.63 10.73 -9.23
C ALA A 25 8.81 9.82 -8.28
N LEU A 26 8.07 8.90 -8.90
CA LEU A 26 7.35 7.83 -8.24
C LEU A 26 8.25 6.61 -8.13
N ASP A 27 8.30 6.02 -6.94
CA ASP A 27 9.08 4.82 -6.66
C ASP A 27 8.16 3.70 -6.15
N ILE A 28 8.46 2.46 -6.52
CA ILE A 28 7.70 1.30 -6.06
C ILE A 28 8.37 0.83 -4.77
N HIS A 29 7.78 1.18 -3.63
CA HIS A 29 8.36 0.88 -2.33
C HIS A 29 7.57 -0.16 -1.55
N HIS A 30 8.24 -0.82 -0.60
CA HIS A 30 7.61 -1.76 0.31
C HIS A 30 6.73 -1.01 1.32
N ILE A 31 5.52 -1.50 1.54
CA ILE A 31 4.64 -1.03 2.61
C ILE A 31 5.17 -1.52 3.96
N PHE A 32 5.48 -2.80 4.07
CA PHE A 32 6.25 -3.33 5.19
C PHE A 32 7.73 -3.34 4.83
N PRO A 33 8.57 -2.52 5.46
CA PRO A 33 9.98 -2.43 5.11
C PRO A 33 10.70 -3.77 5.33
N SER A 34 11.64 -4.07 4.44
CA SER A 34 12.46 -5.29 4.49
C SER A 34 13.10 -5.49 5.86
N TYR A 35 13.65 -4.40 6.44
CA TYR A 35 14.28 -4.41 7.76
C TYR A 35 13.30 -4.85 8.86
N TRP A 36 12.08 -4.29 8.87
CA TRP A 36 11.07 -4.69 9.83
C TRP A 36 10.69 -6.17 9.64
N CYS A 37 10.48 -6.61 8.40
CA CYS A 37 10.17 -8.02 8.11
C CYS A 37 11.28 -8.98 8.57
N GLU A 38 12.55 -8.61 8.41
CA GLU A 38 13.71 -9.36 8.91
C GLU A 38 13.70 -9.45 10.44
N THR A 39 13.38 -8.36 11.15
CA THR A 39 13.29 -8.38 12.62
C THR A 39 12.15 -9.26 13.13
N GLN A 40 11.08 -9.44 12.35
CA GLN A 40 9.96 -10.33 12.67
C GLN A 40 10.20 -11.79 12.24
N GLY A 41 11.35 -12.10 11.61
CA GLY A 41 11.67 -13.44 11.13
C GLY A 41 10.86 -13.88 9.91
N ILE A 42 10.30 -12.93 9.16
CA ILE A 42 9.51 -13.23 7.96
C ILE A 42 10.47 -13.60 6.82
N PRO A 43 10.26 -14.72 6.09
CA PRO A 43 11.14 -15.10 4.99
C PRO A 43 11.14 -14.07 3.86
N VAL A 44 12.30 -13.78 3.27
CA VAL A 44 12.48 -12.84 2.13
C VAL A 44 11.50 -13.08 0.99
N LYS A 45 11.20 -14.36 0.70
CA LYS A 45 10.24 -14.76 -0.33
C LYS A 45 8.81 -14.24 -0.07
N GLN A 46 8.44 -13.99 1.19
CA GLN A 46 7.11 -13.55 1.58
C GLN A 46 6.94 -12.02 1.55
N TYR A 47 8.01 -11.22 1.65
CA TYR A 47 7.87 -9.76 1.66
C TYR A 47 8.45 -9.06 0.41
N ASP A 48 9.51 -9.59 -0.20
CA ASP A 48 10.22 -8.91 -1.30
C ASP A 48 9.67 -9.31 -2.69
N ASN A 49 9.31 -10.58 -2.86
CA ASN A 49 8.78 -11.09 -4.14
C ASN A 49 7.28 -10.84 -4.33
N ILE A 50 6.62 -10.18 -3.36
CA ILE A 50 5.18 -10.00 -3.37
C ILE A 50 4.83 -8.57 -3.79
N ILE A 51 4.29 -8.41 -5.01
CA ILE A 51 3.75 -7.14 -5.51
C ILE A 51 2.68 -6.57 -4.54
N ILE A 52 1.96 -7.45 -3.83
CA ILE A 52 0.98 -7.09 -2.78
C ILE A 52 1.63 -6.35 -1.59
N ASN A 53 2.94 -6.48 -1.33
CA ASN A 53 3.64 -5.67 -0.32
C ASN A 53 4.25 -4.39 -0.91
N LYS A 54 4.08 -4.14 -2.20
CA LYS A 54 4.66 -2.97 -2.87
C LYS A 54 3.56 -1.96 -3.23
N THR A 55 3.90 -0.68 -3.22
CA THR A 55 2.97 0.38 -3.61
C THR A 55 3.72 1.53 -4.27
N PRO A 56 3.19 2.12 -5.36
CA PRO A 56 3.79 3.30 -5.95
C PRO A 56 3.57 4.47 -5.00
N ILE A 57 4.65 5.10 -4.56
CA ILE A 57 4.61 6.30 -3.71
C ILE A 57 5.68 7.28 -4.17
N SER A 58 5.49 8.56 -3.87
CA SER A 58 6.48 9.59 -4.15
C SER A 58 7.76 9.35 -3.35
N TYR A 59 8.89 9.79 -3.91
CA TYR A 59 10.19 9.74 -3.24
C TYR A 59 10.19 10.38 -1.83
N LYS A 60 9.38 11.43 -1.61
CA LYS A 60 9.24 12.06 -0.28
C LYS A 60 8.55 11.15 0.73
N ALA A 61 7.47 10.46 0.35
CA ALA A 61 6.79 9.50 1.20
C ALA A 61 7.71 8.30 1.50
N ASN A 62 8.44 7.81 0.49
CA ASN A 62 9.43 6.75 0.64
C ASN A 62 10.47 7.09 1.73
N ARG A 63 11.04 8.30 1.71
CA ARG A 63 11.99 8.76 2.75
C ARG A 63 11.41 8.79 4.17
N LYS A 64 10.09 8.88 4.32
CA LYS A 64 9.40 8.91 5.62
C LYS A 64 9.08 7.51 6.15
N ILE A 65 8.93 6.52 5.27
CA ILE A 65 8.75 5.10 5.64
C ILE A 65 10.01 4.55 6.30
N GLY A 66 11.16 4.69 5.63
CA GLY A 66 12.44 4.19 6.15
C GLY A 66 12.42 2.68 6.41
N GLY A 67 12.85 2.26 7.61
CA GLY A 67 12.87 0.86 8.05
C GLY A 67 11.90 0.55 9.19
N ASP A 68 10.98 1.48 9.50
CA ASP A 68 10.12 1.40 10.68
C ASP A 68 8.86 0.57 10.46
N ALA A 69 8.25 0.13 11.56
CA ALA A 69 6.94 -0.52 11.52
C ALA A 69 5.89 0.42 10.89
N PRO A 70 4.91 -0.12 10.12
CA PRO A 70 3.89 0.70 9.50
C PRO A 70 3.06 1.59 10.40
N SER A 71 2.72 1.12 11.59
CA SER A 71 2.04 1.95 12.57
C SER A 71 2.86 3.21 12.93
N HIS A 72 4.19 3.09 12.96
CA HIS A 72 5.10 4.15 13.36
C HIS A 72 5.34 5.16 12.24
N TYR A 73 5.63 4.69 11.01
CA TYR A 73 5.82 5.63 9.91
C TYR A 73 4.50 6.31 9.51
N LEU A 74 3.34 5.66 9.65
CA LEU A 74 2.04 6.28 9.37
C LEU A 74 1.81 7.47 10.30
N GLN A 75 2.05 7.29 11.60
CA GLN A 75 1.96 8.40 12.56
C GLN A 75 2.95 9.51 12.23
N LYS A 76 4.18 9.20 11.80
CA LYS A 76 5.16 10.21 11.38
C LYS A 76 4.69 11.00 10.16
N ILE A 77 4.10 10.33 9.16
CA ILE A 77 3.56 10.99 7.96
C ILE A 77 2.37 11.87 8.33
N GLN A 78 1.43 11.36 9.14
CA GLN A 78 0.24 12.10 9.57
C GLN A 78 0.57 13.34 10.39
N ASN A 79 1.56 13.24 11.27
CA ASN A 79 2.02 14.34 12.12
C ASN A 79 3.05 15.26 11.44
N ASP A 80 3.41 15.00 10.18
CA ASP A 80 4.34 15.86 9.45
C ASP A 80 3.72 17.25 9.22
N PRO A 81 4.44 18.36 9.50
CA PRO A 81 3.93 19.72 9.31
C PRO A 81 3.45 20.03 7.88
N GLN A 82 3.96 19.32 6.87
CA GLN A 82 3.54 19.50 5.48
C GLN A 82 2.28 18.70 5.12
N VAL A 83 1.96 17.64 5.88
CA VAL A 83 0.84 16.74 5.58
C VAL A 83 -0.35 17.04 6.48
N GLN A 84 -0.12 17.15 7.80
CA GLN A 84 -1.11 17.35 8.86
C GLN A 84 -2.48 16.74 8.53
N MET A 85 -2.62 15.45 8.80
CA MET A 85 -3.76 14.67 8.33
C MET A 85 -4.35 13.80 9.44
N GLY A 86 -5.68 13.78 9.52
CA GLY A 86 -6.40 12.90 10.44
C GLY A 86 -6.42 11.44 9.96
N ASP A 87 -6.73 10.52 10.88
CA ASP A 87 -6.77 9.08 10.58
C ASP A 87 -7.74 8.75 9.42
N ALA A 88 -8.89 9.42 9.35
CA ALA A 88 -9.91 9.17 8.33
C ALA A 88 -9.46 9.58 6.92
N GLU A 89 -8.72 10.67 6.79
CA GLU A 89 -8.15 11.11 5.51
C GLU A 89 -7.04 10.14 5.07
N MET A 90 -6.17 9.72 6.00
CA MET A 90 -5.12 8.73 5.71
C MET A 90 -5.73 7.39 5.29
N ASP A 91 -6.81 6.97 5.94
CA ASP A 91 -7.53 5.74 5.60
C ASP A 91 -8.13 5.79 4.20
N THR A 92 -8.60 6.97 3.77
CA THR A 92 -9.11 7.17 2.41
C THR A 92 -7.99 7.01 1.37
N ILE A 93 -6.81 7.58 1.64
CA ILE A 93 -5.64 7.43 0.75
C ILE A 93 -5.18 5.98 0.73
N LEU A 94 -5.08 5.31 1.88
CA LEU A 94 -4.72 3.90 1.96
C LEU A 94 -5.73 3.03 1.19
N ALA A 95 -7.03 3.29 1.33
CA ALA A 95 -8.07 2.60 0.59
C ALA A 95 -7.91 2.75 -0.93
N SER A 96 -7.49 3.93 -1.41
CA SER A 96 -7.21 4.16 -2.85
C SER A 96 -6.10 3.25 -3.41
N HIS A 97 -5.21 2.76 -2.55
CA HIS A 97 -4.15 1.81 -2.88
C HIS A 97 -4.52 0.35 -2.64
N CYS A 98 -5.79 0.07 -2.32
CA CYS A 98 -6.27 -1.20 -1.80
C CYS A 98 -5.50 -1.63 -0.54
N VAL A 99 -5.05 -0.68 0.29
CA VAL A 99 -4.28 -0.95 1.49
C VAL A 99 -5.21 -1.02 2.71
N PRO A 100 -5.27 -2.17 3.42
CA PRO A 100 -6.11 -2.31 4.60
C PRO A 100 -5.48 -1.58 5.81
N ALA A 101 -5.89 -0.34 6.04
CA ALA A 101 -5.34 0.55 7.07
C ALA A 101 -5.36 -0.05 8.49
N ALA A 102 -6.42 -0.75 8.87
CA ALA A 102 -6.53 -1.39 10.20
C ALA A 102 -5.40 -2.42 10.43
N ARG A 103 -5.20 -3.34 9.47
CA ARG A 103 -4.14 -4.36 9.54
C ARG A 103 -2.75 -3.75 9.49
N LEU A 104 -2.61 -2.66 8.76
CA LEU A 104 -1.37 -1.91 8.68
C LEU A 104 -1.01 -1.25 10.03
N ARG A 105 -1.99 -0.64 10.72
CA ARG A 105 -1.80 -0.05 12.05
C ARG A 105 -1.57 -1.09 13.15
N GLU A 106 -2.11 -2.29 12.99
CA GLU A 106 -1.85 -3.43 13.88
C GLU A 106 -0.48 -4.08 13.65
N ASN A 107 0.25 -3.67 12.61
CA ASN A 107 1.47 -4.32 12.13
C ASN A 107 1.27 -5.81 11.82
N ASP A 108 0.05 -6.22 11.44
CA ASP A 108 -0.29 -7.59 11.09
C ASP A 108 0.06 -7.86 9.62
N PHE A 109 1.30 -8.31 9.38
CA PHE A 109 1.80 -8.61 8.04
C PHE A 109 0.98 -9.69 7.31
N HIS A 110 0.69 -10.80 7.99
CA HIS A 110 -0.02 -11.92 7.35
C HIS A 110 -1.46 -11.54 7.03
N GLY A 111 -2.18 -10.95 7.99
CA GLY A 111 -3.54 -10.47 7.76
C GLY A 111 -3.61 -9.35 6.70
N PHE A 112 -2.58 -8.50 6.63
CA PHE A 112 -2.45 -7.49 5.58
C PHE A 112 -2.36 -8.10 4.19
N ILE A 113 -1.48 -9.09 4.00
CA ILE A 113 -1.27 -9.73 2.68
C ILE A 113 -2.56 -10.39 2.21
N ASP A 114 -3.25 -11.14 3.09
CA ASP A 114 -4.48 -11.82 2.72
C ASP A 114 -5.65 -10.84 2.47
N ALA A 115 -5.76 -9.78 3.27
CA ALA A 115 -6.77 -8.74 3.05
C ALA A 115 -6.53 -8.00 1.73
N ARG A 116 -5.28 -7.57 1.47
CA ARG A 116 -4.93 -6.85 0.24
C ARG A 116 -5.06 -7.75 -1.00
N ARG A 117 -4.72 -9.04 -0.91
CA ARG A 117 -4.97 -10.02 -1.99
C ARG A 117 -6.46 -10.05 -2.35
N ARG A 118 -7.35 -10.15 -1.36
CA ARG A 118 -8.81 -10.19 -1.59
C ARG A 118 -9.33 -8.90 -2.23
N LEU A 119 -8.86 -7.74 -1.75
CA LEU A 119 -9.24 -6.44 -2.33
C LEU A 119 -8.81 -6.33 -3.81
N LEU A 120 -7.56 -6.69 -4.12
CA LEU A 120 -7.06 -6.68 -5.49
C LEU A 120 -7.79 -7.67 -6.39
N LEU A 121 -8.09 -8.88 -5.91
CA LEU A 121 -8.88 -9.86 -6.64
C LEU A 121 -10.31 -9.36 -6.92
N GLY A 122 -10.95 -8.72 -5.93
CA GLY A 122 -12.25 -8.08 -6.11
C GLY A 122 -12.21 -7.00 -7.19
N LEU A 123 -11.18 -6.15 -7.18
CA LEU A 123 -10.99 -5.10 -8.18
C LEU A 123 -10.75 -5.68 -9.58
N ILE A 124 -9.99 -6.77 -9.71
CA ILE A 124 -9.83 -7.49 -10.98
C ILE A 124 -11.18 -8.03 -11.46
N GLN A 125 -11.97 -8.65 -10.57
CA GLN A 125 -13.27 -9.22 -10.92
C GLN A 125 -14.26 -8.14 -11.38
N GLU A 126 -14.27 -6.99 -10.70
CA GLU A 126 -15.13 -5.85 -11.04
C GLU A 126 -14.74 -5.24 -12.40
N VAL A 127 -13.45 -4.96 -12.61
CA VAL A 127 -12.94 -4.39 -13.87
C VAL A 127 -13.08 -5.35 -15.04
N MET A 128 -12.93 -6.66 -14.83
CA MET A 128 -13.12 -7.64 -15.90
C MET A 128 -14.59 -7.99 -16.17
N GLY A 129 -15.53 -7.55 -15.33
CA GLY A 129 -16.97 -7.83 -15.49
C GLY A 129 -17.33 -9.33 -15.50
N LYS A 130 -16.39 -10.20 -15.13
CA LYS A 130 -16.57 -11.65 -15.04
C LYS A 130 -16.37 -12.07 -13.60
N ARG A 131 -17.44 -12.57 -12.99
CA ARG A 131 -17.42 -13.32 -11.74
C ARG A 131 -16.48 -14.50 -11.95
N ILE A 132 -15.23 -14.40 -11.48
CA ILE A 132 -14.32 -15.54 -11.46
C ILE A 132 -14.91 -16.50 -10.43
N ALA A 133 -15.56 -17.55 -10.92
CA ALA A 133 -15.99 -18.65 -10.07
C ALA A 133 -14.74 -19.26 -9.42
N GLU A 134 -14.78 -19.49 -8.12
CA GLU A 134 -13.69 -20.03 -7.29
C GLU A 134 -13.26 -21.48 -7.65
N ASN A 135 -13.58 -21.99 -8.85
CA ASN A 135 -13.41 -23.40 -9.22
C ASN A 135 -12.23 -23.72 -10.15
N ASP A 136 -11.39 -22.77 -10.56
CA ASP A 136 -10.25 -23.04 -11.47
C ASP A 136 -8.89 -23.07 -10.75
N VAL A 137 -8.83 -23.64 -9.54
CA VAL A 137 -7.56 -23.95 -8.86
C VAL A 137 -7.40 -25.44 -8.54
N ALA A 138 -8.19 -26.30 -9.17
CA ALA A 138 -8.02 -27.75 -9.06
C ALA A 138 -8.23 -28.43 -10.41
N ALA A 139 -7.16 -28.47 -11.22
CA ALA A 139 -6.93 -29.48 -12.24
C ALA A 139 -5.42 -29.66 -12.44
#